data_AF-A0A349D4A5-F1
#
_entry.id   AF-A0A349D4A5-F1
#
_cell.length_a   1.000
_cell.length_b   1.000
_cell.length_c   1.000
_cell.angle_alpha   90.00
_cell.angle_beta   90.00
_cell.angle_gamma   90.00
#
_symmetry.space_group_name_H-M   'P 1'
#
loop_
_entity.id
_entity.type
_entity.pdbx_description
1 polymer ?
#
loop_
_entity_poly.entity_id
_entity_poly.type
_entity_poly.pdbx_seq_one_letter_code
_entity_poly.pdbx_strand_id
1 'polypeptide(L)'
;MFESMKKSLLASFILFVFVSLASAGPTDILVKGKIFEGNDVLRNVQVSVNMAHSEYKSYKSIDGEFDFQLPFGYDYYIHFSKPGYVSKRILVKGDKIVNSMVPEDQIFKPWKVRLFKAEQGKDYSDYDDVLGEMFFDFNQRKFDWSVNQDMLITDLTEDDLNAKRERVDAVLSD
;
A
#
# COMPACT_ATOMS: atom_id res chain seq x y z
N MET A 1 34.64 -58.30 38.66
CA MET A 1 33.48 -59.00 39.22
C MET A 1 32.47 -57.92 39.59
N PHE A 2 31.26 -58.01 39.05
CA PHE A 2 30.18 -57.01 39.04
C PHE A 2 29.92 -56.35 40.41
N GLU A 3 29.70 -55.03 40.41
CA GLU A 3 28.79 -54.35 41.34
C GLU A 3 28.14 -53.14 40.66
N SER A 4 26.92 -53.40 40.19
CA SER A 4 25.75 -52.51 40.21
C SER A 4 25.80 -51.14 39.52
N MET A 5 25.28 -51.15 38.27
CA MET A 5 24.17 -50.29 37.81
C MET A 5 23.48 -49.45 38.91
N LYS A 6 23.32 -48.15 38.64
CA LYS A 6 22.17 -47.25 38.98
C LYS A 6 22.67 -45.85 39.28
N LYS A 7 22.99 -45.04 38.25
CA LYS A 7 22.64 -43.60 38.18
C LYS A 7 22.46 -43.23 36.71
N SER A 8 21.43 -43.87 36.16
CA SER A 8 20.68 -43.44 35.00
C SER A 8 20.39 -41.94 35.06
N LEU A 9 20.56 -41.26 33.92
CA LEU A 9 19.96 -39.98 33.55
C LEU A 9 20.08 -38.85 34.59
N LEU A 10 21.04 -37.94 34.42
CA LEU A 10 20.80 -36.55 34.81
C LEU A 10 21.76 -35.63 34.05
N ALA A 11 21.22 -34.52 33.56
CA ALA A 11 21.90 -33.43 32.84
C ALA A 11 22.05 -33.56 31.31
N SER A 12 20.98 -33.97 30.62
CA SER A 12 20.73 -33.47 29.26
C SER A 12 19.26 -33.09 29.13
N PHE A 13 18.92 -31.91 29.65
CA PHE A 13 17.67 -31.22 29.31
C PHE A 13 17.81 -29.74 29.67
N ILE A 14 18.67 -29.02 28.96
CA ILE A 14 18.53 -27.56 28.85
C ILE A 14 17.27 -27.37 27.99
N LEU A 15 16.13 -27.31 28.68
CA LEU A 15 14.83 -27.01 28.11
C LEU A 15 14.86 -25.54 27.65
N PHE A 16 15.21 -25.35 26.39
CA PHE A 16 15.14 -24.09 25.66
C PHE A 16 13.65 -23.81 25.35
N VAL A 17 12.86 -23.39 26.35
CA VAL A 17 11.54 -22.81 26.06
C VAL A 17 11.74 -21.36 25.68
N PHE A 18 12.14 -21.11 24.43
CA PHE A 18 11.73 -19.86 23.81
C PHE A 18 10.23 -19.99 23.57
N VAL A 19 9.43 -19.50 24.52
CA VAL A 19 8.05 -19.16 24.24
C VAL A 19 8.12 -18.01 23.23
N SER A 20 8.09 -18.35 21.95
CA SER A 20 7.78 -17.40 20.90
C SER A 20 6.35 -16.94 21.15
N LEU A 21 6.22 -15.81 21.85
CA LEU A 21 4.99 -15.05 21.92
C LEU A 21 4.72 -14.53 20.50
N ALA A 22 4.10 -15.35 19.67
CA ALA A 22 3.57 -14.91 18.40
C ALA A 22 2.33 -14.08 18.72
N SER A 23 2.48 -12.75 18.75
CA SER A 23 1.33 -11.85 18.83
C SER A 23 0.61 -11.89 17.48
N ALA A 24 -0.49 -12.62 17.40
CA ALA A 24 -1.44 -12.53 16.31
C ALA A 24 -2.48 -11.45 16.65
N GLY A 25 -2.14 -10.18 16.40
CA GLY A 25 -3.13 -9.09 16.26
C GLY A 25 -3.30 -8.76 14.78
N PRO A 26 -4.45 -8.23 14.30
CA PRO A 26 -4.60 -7.80 12.91
C PRO A 26 -3.44 -6.88 12.53
N THR A 27 -2.77 -7.24 11.45
CA THR A 27 -1.31 -7.35 11.44
C THR A 27 -0.58 -6.19 10.78
N ASP A 28 -1.21 -5.51 9.83
CA ASP A 28 -0.56 -4.63 8.86
C ASP A 28 -1.60 -3.62 8.28
N ILE A 29 -1.13 -2.55 7.65
CA ILE A 29 -1.93 -1.62 6.84
C ILE A 29 -2.37 -2.35 5.56
N LEU A 30 -3.67 -2.54 5.35
CA LEU A 30 -4.20 -3.16 4.13
C LEU A 30 -4.30 -2.13 3.00
N VAL A 31 -3.56 -2.38 1.93
CA VAL A 31 -3.64 -1.61 0.68
C VAL A 31 -4.24 -2.50 -0.40
N LYS A 32 -5.34 -2.04 -1.01
CA LYS A 32 -5.97 -2.70 -2.16
C LYS A 32 -6.56 -1.68 -3.11
N GLY A 33 -6.66 -2.01 -4.38
CA GLY A 33 -7.24 -1.09 -5.36
C GLY A 33 -7.29 -1.63 -6.78
N LYS A 34 -7.69 -0.74 -7.68
CA LYS A 34 -7.72 -0.96 -9.13
C LYS A 34 -6.95 0.11 -9.88
N ILE A 35 -6.40 -0.28 -11.02
CA ILE A 35 -5.61 0.56 -11.91
C ILE A 35 -6.37 0.78 -13.21
N PHE A 36 -6.39 2.02 -13.70
CA PHE A 36 -7.18 2.43 -14.85
C PHE A 36 -6.35 3.21 -15.88
N GLU A 37 -6.77 3.16 -17.14
CA GLU A 37 -6.45 4.12 -18.20
C GLU A 37 -7.77 4.78 -18.62
N GLY A 38 -7.92 6.09 -18.38
CA GLY A 38 -9.23 6.74 -18.50
C GLY A 38 -10.28 5.97 -17.69
N ASN A 39 -11.32 5.45 -18.34
CA ASN A 39 -12.37 4.66 -17.69
C ASN A 39 -12.15 3.14 -17.73
N ASP A 40 -11.14 2.67 -18.46
CA ASP A 40 -10.89 1.25 -18.66
C ASP A 40 -9.91 0.69 -17.63
N VAL A 41 -10.09 -0.58 -17.26
CA VAL A 41 -9.20 -1.26 -16.32
C VAL A 41 -7.87 -1.60 -17.00
N LEU A 42 -6.78 -1.12 -16.42
CA LEU A 42 -5.43 -1.32 -16.95
C LEU A 42 -4.74 -2.51 -16.28
N ARG A 43 -4.56 -3.59 -17.05
CA ARG A 43 -3.93 -4.85 -16.59
C ARG A 43 -2.42 -4.85 -16.77
N ASN A 44 -1.73 -5.79 -16.13
CA ASN A 44 -0.29 -6.01 -16.30
C ASN A 44 0.53 -4.73 -16.02
N VAL A 45 0.18 -4.05 -14.93
CA VAL A 45 0.94 -2.90 -14.40
C VAL A 45 1.88 -3.45 -13.35
N GLN A 46 3.16 -3.08 -13.41
CA GLN A 46 4.11 -3.41 -12.36
C GLN A 46 3.79 -2.57 -11.12
N VAL A 47 3.61 -3.25 -9.99
CA VAL A 47 3.42 -2.68 -8.67
C VAL A 47 4.64 -3.04 -7.84
N SER A 48 5.44 -2.03 -7.50
CA SER A 48 6.64 -2.18 -6.69
C SER A 48 6.47 -1.41 -5.38
N VAL A 49 6.71 -2.08 -4.26
CA VAL A 49 6.62 -1.53 -2.91
C VAL A 49 8.02 -1.52 -2.35
N ASN A 50 8.51 -0.34 -2.00
CA ASN A 50 9.81 -0.17 -1.35
C ASN A 50 9.58 0.22 0.10
N MET A 51 10.25 -0.48 1.02
CA MET A 51 10.33 -0.11 2.43
C MET A 51 11.65 0.63 2.62
N ALA A 52 11.58 1.94 2.91
CA ALA A 52 12.73 2.83 2.80
C ALA A 52 13.46 2.71 1.45
N HIS A 53 14.71 2.23 1.43
CA HIS A 53 15.56 2.12 0.22
C HIS A 53 15.68 0.68 -0.30
N SER A 54 14.86 -0.25 0.21
CA SER A 54 14.88 -1.67 -0.20
C SER A 54 13.55 -2.10 -0.78
N GLU A 55 13.57 -2.91 -1.84
CA GLU A 55 12.37 -3.51 -2.40
C GLU A 55 11.77 -4.50 -1.39
N TYR A 56 10.50 -4.28 -1.05
CA TYR A 56 9.72 -5.14 -0.16
C TYR A 56 8.85 -6.12 -0.95
N LYS A 57 8.20 -5.65 -2.02
CA LYS A 57 7.33 -6.48 -2.86
C LYS A 57 7.34 -5.95 -4.29
N SER A 58 7.31 -6.83 -5.29
CA SER A 58 7.26 -6.47 -6.70
C SER A 58 6.47 -7.52 -7.47
N TYR A 59 5.41 -7.11 -8.19
CA TYR A 59 4.59 -8.02 -8.98
C TYR A 59 3.80 -7.27 -10.06
N LYS A 60 3.25 -8.00 -11.02
CA LYS A 60 2.31 -7.45 -12.00
C LYS A 60 0.87 -7.57 -11.50
N SER A 61 0.09 -6.50 -11.63
CA SER A 61 -1.35 -6.51 -11.34
C SER A 61 -2.09 -7.56 -12.18
N ILE A 62 -3.01 -8.26 -11.54
CA ILE A 62 -3.90 -9.25 -12.18
C ILE A 62 -5.25 -8.57 -12.37
N ASP A 63 -5.76 -8.56 -13.60
CA ASP A 63 -7.02 -7.88 -13.94
C ASP A 63 -7.10 -6.41 -13.48
N GLY A 64 -5.94 -5.74 -13.44
CA GLY A 64 -5.81 -4.36 -12.99
C GLY A 64 -6.00 -4.18 -11.48
N GLU A 65 -6.15 -5.26 -10.73
CA GLU A 65 -6.24 -5.28 -9.28
C GLU A 65 -4.87 -5.44 -8.63
N PHE A 66 -4.73 -4.83 -7.46
CA PHE A 66 -3.56 -4.96 -6.61
C PHE A 66 -4.00 -5.04 -5.15
N ASP A 67 -3.27 -5.84 -4.38
CA ASP A 67 -3.46 -5.97 -2.94
C ASP A 67 -2.14 -6.37 -2.23
N PHE A 68 -1.92 -5.75 -1.08
CA PHE A 68 -0.78 -6.06 -0.22
C PHE A 68 -1.02 -5.52 1.18
N GLN A 69 -0.29 -6.11 2.11
CA GLN A 69 -0.25 -5.72 3.51
C GLN A 69 1.09 -5.04 3.77
N LEU A 70 1.08 -3.92 4.48
CA LEU A 70 2.26 -3.17 4.86
C LEU A 70 2.42 -3.18 6.38
N PRO A 71 3.50 -3.76 6.91
CA PRO A 71 3.79 -3.68 8.34
C PRO A 71 3.80 -2.26 8.88
N PHE A 72 3.32 -2.11 10.11
CA PHE A 72 3.42 -0.86 10.83
C PHE A 72 4.88 -0.51 11.16
N GLY A 73 5.15 0.78 11.36
CA GLY A 73 6.45 1.27 11.81
C GLY A 73 7.43 1.65 10.70
N TYR A 74 6.99 1.64 9.43
CA TYR A 74 7.82 2.01 8.30
C TYR A 74 7.05 2.89 7.30
N ASP A 75 7.81 3.71 6.57
CA ASP A 75 7.31 4.39 5.39
C ASP A 75 7.53 3.53 4.15
N TYR A 76 6.53 3.55 3.26
CA TYR A 76 6.53 2.78 2.03
C TYR A 76 6.34 3.64 0.80
N TYR A 77 7.13 3.41 -0.23
CA TYR A 77 6.96 3.99 -1.56
C TYR A 77 6.39 2.95 -2.51
N ILE A 78 5.16 3.18 -2.96
CA ILE A 78 4.45 2.33 -3.89
C ILE A 78 4.58 2.95 -5.27
N HIS A 79 5.17 2.22 -6.21
CA HIS A 79 5.39 2.64 -7.58
C HIS A 79 4.56 1.80 -8.53
N PHE A 80 3.74 2.46 -9.33
CA PHE A 80 2.95 1.87 -10.40
C PHE A 80 3.59 2.24 -11.74
N SER A 81 4.02 1.23 -12.50
CA SER A 81 4.69 1.47 -13.78
C SER A 81 4.25 0.48 -14.85
N LYS A 82 4.22 0.95 -16.10
CA LYS A 82 3.91 0.12 -17.26
C LYS A 82 4.64 0.71 -18.49
N PRO A 83 5.29 -0.11 -19.32
CA PRO A 83 5.93 0.40 -20.54
C PRO A 83 4.97 1.19 -21.41
N GLY A 84 5.37 2.39 -21.84
CA GLY A 84 4.56 3.31 -22.63
C GLY A 84 3.58 4.19 -21.84
N TYR A 85 3.59 4.12 -20.51
CA TYR A 85 2.75 4.92 -19.62
C TYR A 85 3.59 5.78 -18.70
N VAL A 86 3.03 6.92 -18.30
CA VAL A 86 3.59 7.73 -17.21
C VAL A 86 3.39 6.99 -15.90
N SER A 87 4.46 6.85 -15.12
CA SER A 87 4.45 6.11 -13.85
C SER A 87 3.91 6.97 -12.71
N LYS A 88 3.50 6.34 -11.60
CA LYS A 88 3.05 7.08 -10.41
C LYS A 88 3.66 6.52 -9.14
N ARG A 89 4.09 7.41 -8.25
CA ARG A 89 4.58 7.06 -6.91
C ARG A 89 3.62 7.58 -5.84
N ILE A 90 3.31 6.73 -4.88
CA ILE A 90 2.48 7.03 -3.71
C ILE A 90 3.29 6.71 -2.45
N LEU A 91 3.27 7.60 -1.47
CA LEU A 91 3.87 7.40 -0.16
C LEU A 91 2.80 6.91 0.83
N VAL A 92 3.12 5.90 1.61
CA VAL A 92 2.35 5.52 2.80
C VAL A 92 3.21 5.80 4.01
N LYS A 93 2.82 6.80 4.82
CA LYS A 93 3.49 7.17 6.06
C LYS A 93 3.01 6.27 7.19
N GLY A 94 3.84 5.29 7.52
CA GLY A 94 3.61 4.34 8.61
C GLY A 94 4.69 4.40 9.70
N ASP A 95 5.74 5.22 9.53
CA ASP A 95 6.77 5.41 10.54
C ASP A 95 6.16 5.79 11.90
N LYS A 96 6.67 5.18 12.97
CA LYS A 96 6.19 5.35 14.36
C LYS A 96 4.74 4.96 14.64
N ILE A 97 3.97 4.54 13.64
CA ILE A 97 2.64 3.98 13.86
C ILE A 97 2.81 2.55 14.37
N VAL A 98 2.05 2.19 15.40
CA VAL A 98 1.99 0.83 15.93
C VAL A 98 0.55 0.35 15.93
N ASN A 99 0.35 -0.96 15.89
CA ASN A 99 -0.97 -1.56 15.78
C ASN A 99 -1.98 -1.02 16.82
N SER A 100 -1.56 -0.85 18.08
CA SER A 100 -2.44 -0.35 19.16
C SER A 100 -2.97 1.08 18.95
N MET A 101 -2.38 1.87 18.04
CA MET A 101 -2.87 3.18 17.69
C MET A 101 -4.10 3.11 16.77
N VAL A 102 -4.16 2.09 15.91
CA VAL A 102 -5.16 1.92 14.86
C VAL A 102 -6.36 1.13 15.41
N PRO A 103 -7.59 1.63 15.26
CA PRO A 103 -8.79 0.88 15.61
C PRO A 103 -8.91 -0.42 14.80
N GLU A 104 -9.29 -1.52 15.46
CA GLU A 104 -9.47 -2.82 14.80
C GLU A 104 -10.55 -2.80 13.71
N ASP A 105 -11.52 -1.87 13.81
CA ASP A 105 -12.61 -1.68 12.88
C ASP A 105 -12.29 -0.67 11.76
N GLN A 106 -11.04 -0.21 11.65
CA GLN A 106 -10.68 0.74 10.61
C GLN A 106 -10.88 0.16 9.20
N ILE A 107 -11.67 0.88 8.39
CA ILE A 107 -11.90 0.54 6.99
C ILE A 107 -10.91 1.29 6.09
N PHE A 108 -10.00 0.55 5.46
CA PHE A 108 -9.14 1.08 4.40
C PHE A 108 -9.91 1.13 3.08
N LYS A 109 -10.16 2.35 2.57
CA LYS A 109 -10.84 2.55 1.29
C LYS A 109 -10.01 2.00 0.13
N PRO A 110 -10.60 1.26 -0.82
CA PRO A 110 -9.88 0.81 -2.01
C PRO A 110 -9.37 1.98 -2.85
N TRP A 111 -8.14 1.86 -3.36
CA TRP A 111 -7.51 2.88 -4.17
C TRP A 111 -8.00 2.80 -5.62
N LYS A 112 -8.00 3.96 -6.29
CA LYS A 112 -8.16 4.08 -7.74
C LYS A 112 -6.93 4.78 -8.29
N VAL A 113 -6.04 4.03 -8.92
CA VAL A 113 -4.84 4.58 -9.55
C VAL A 113 -5.12 4.73 -11.04
N ARG A 114 -4.89 5.91 -11.60
CA ARG A 114 -5.00 6.12 -13.05
C ARG A 114 -3.59 6.24 -13.63
N LEU A 115 -3.28 5.56 -14.72
CA LEU A 115 -2.09 5.80 -15.53
C LEU A 115 -2.54 6.24 -16.92
N PHE A 116 -1.72 7.01 -17.61
CA PHE A 116 -1.99 7.47 -18.97
C PHE A 116 -0.76 7.26 -19.86
N LYS A 117 -0.97 7.13 -21.16
CA LYS A 117 0.13 6.91 -22.12
C LYS A 117 1.08 8.09 -22.14
N ALA A 118 2.37 7.80 -22.17
CA ALA A 118 3.38 8.82 -22.38
C ALA A 118 3.40 9.23 -23.86
N GLU A 119 3.31 10.54 -24.12
CA GLU A 119 3.39 11.11 -25.46
C GLU A 119 4.85 11.39 -25.84
N GLN A 120 5.21 11.14 -27.09
CA GLN A 120 6.57 11.37 -27.56
C GLN A 120 6.93 12.86 -27.52
N GLY A 121 8.07 13.19 -26.92
CA GLY A 121 8.59 14.56 -26.86
C GLY A 121 7.99 15.43 -25.75
N LYS A 122 7.16 14.87 -24.88
CA LYS A 122 6.63 15.55 -23.69
C LYS A 122 7.46 15.17 -22.45
N ASP A 123 7.75 16.16 -21.62
CA ASP A 123 8.40 15.95 -20.34
C ASP A 123 7.35 15.59 -19.28
N TYR A 124 7.66 14.56 -18.49
CA TYR A 124 6.83 14.06 -17.40
C TYR A 124 7.63 13.93 -16.10
N SER A 125 8.77 14.62 -15.98
CA SER A 125 9.64 14.61 -14.81
C SER A 125 8.89 14.96 -13.51
N ASP A 126 7.88 15.83 -13.57
CA ASP A 126 7.01 16.14 -12.43
C ASP A 126 6.28 14.91 -11.86
N TYR A 127 6.09 13.84 -12.66
CA TYR A 127 5.45 12.59 -12.25
C TYR A 127 6.41 11.59 -11.59
N ASP A 128 7.71 11.87 -11.55
CA ASP A 128 8.70 11.04 -10.86
C ASP A 128 8.66 11.22 -9.34
N ASP A 129 8.00 12.29 -8.87
CA ASP A 129 7.77 12.62 -7.46
C ASP A 129 6.58 11.84 -6.85
N VAL A 130 6.42 11.99 -5.53
CA VAL A 130 5.28 11.43 -4.81
C VAL A 130 4.01 12.23 -5.12
N LEU A 131 3.04 11.59 -5.75
CA LEU A 131 1.78 12.22 -6.19
C LEU A 131 0.64 12.08 -5.19
N GLY A 132 0.72 11.08 -4.32
CA GLY A 132 -0.27 10.82 -3.28
C GLY A 132 0.38 10.36 -1.99
N GLU A 133 -0.25 10.70 -0.88
CA GLU A 133 0.22 10.36 0.46
C GLU A 133 -0.93 9.79 1.29
N MET A 134 -0.75 8.58 1.82
CA MET A 134 -1.56 8.08 2.93
C MET A 134 -0.84 8.40 4.24
N PHE A 135 -1.55 8.98 5.20
CA PHE A 135 -1.00 9.37 6.49
C PHE A 135 -1.95 8.99 7.62
N PHE A 136 -1.42 8.85 8.83
CA PHE A 136 -2.23 8.61 10.02
C PHE A 136 -2.62 9.94 10.68
N ASP A 137 -3.92 10.23 10.74
CA ASP A 137 -4.48 11.33 11.55
C ASP A 137 -4.57 10.88 13.00
N PHE A 138 -3.72 11.45 13.87
CA PHE A 138 -3.66 11.13 15.29
C PHE A 138 -4.90 11.59 16.08
N ASN A 139 -5.60 12.63 15.63
CA ASN A 139 -6.79 13.14 16.32
C ASN A 139 -7.98 12.22 16.04
N GLN A 140 -8.14 11.80 14.78
CA GLN A 140 -9.20 10.91 14.36
C GLN A 140 -8.85 9.43 14.52
N ARG A 141 -7.58 9.14 14.86
CA ARG A 141 -6.99 7.81 14.96
C ARG A 141 -7.29 6.94 13.74
N LYS A 142 -7.09 7.51 12.55
CA LYS A 142 -7.34 6.79 11.29
C LYS A 142 -6.35 7.13 10.20
N PHE A 143 -6.17 6.23 9.24
CA PHE A 143 -5.47 6.59 8.02
C PHE A 143 -6.37 7.42 7.09
N ASP A 144 -5.83 8.53 6.60
CA ASP A 144 -6.47 9.43 5.63
C ASP A 144 -5.53 9.70 4.45
N TRP A 145 -6.01 10.49 3.49
CA TRP A 145 -5.40 10.66 2.17
C TRP A 145 -5.18 12.12 1.81
N SER A 146 -4.01 12.39 1.25
CA SER A 146 -3.69 13.63 0.55
C SER A 146 -3.21 13.30 -0.85
N VAL A 147 -3.56 14.14 -1.83
CA VAL A 147 -3.10 13.97 -3.21
C VAL A 147 -2.68 15.32 -3.74
N ASN A 148 -1.60 15.35 -4.52
CA ASN A 148 -1.20 16.54 -5.25
C ASN A 148 -2.26 16.84 -6.32
N GLN A 149 -3.08 17.87 -6.05
CA GLN A 149 -4.25 18.19 -6.87
C GLN A 149 -3.87 18.71 -8.26
N ASP A 150 -2.75 19.41 -8.39
CA ASP A 150 -2.30 19.95 -9.67
C ASP A 150 -1.96 18.82 -10.67
N MET A 151 -1.40 17.73 -10.14
CA MET A 151 -1.07 16.54 -10.90
C MET A 151 -2.31 15.69 -11.19
N LEU A 152 -3.28 15.64 -10.26
CA LEU A 152 -4.58 15.02 -10.52
C LEU A 152 -5.37 15.74 -11.63
N ILE A 153 -5.38 17.07 -11.65
CA ILE A 153 -6.11 17.83 -12.67
C ILE A 153 -5.55 17.53 -14.06
N THR A 154 -4.24 17.36 -14.16
CA THR A 154 -3.57 17.01 -15.42
C THR A 154 -3.86 15.56 -15.86
N ASP A 155 -4.16 14.67 -14.90
CA ASP A 155 -4.57 13.28 -15.16
C ASP A 155 -6.04 13.14 -15.60
N LEU A 156 -6.89 14.13 -15.33
CA LEU A 156 -8.32 14.06 -15.64
C LEU A 156 -8.53 14.34 -17.13
N THR A 157 -9.20 13.41 -17.81
CA THR A 157 -9.69 13.67 -19.16
C THR A 157 -10.84 14.68 -19.13
N GLU A 158 -11.10 15.38 -20.24
CA GLU A 158 -12.31 16.22 -20.37
C GLU A 158 -13.59 15.43 -20.05
N ASP A 159 -13.63 14.14 -20.39
CA ASP A 159 -14.72 13.25 -20.04
C ASP A 159 -14.85 13.02 -18.52
N ASP A 160 -13.74 12.88 -17.80
CA ASP A 160 -13.73 12.79 -16.33
C ASP A 160 -14.25 14.09 -15.69
N LEU A 161 -13.88 15.25 -16.26
CA LEU A 161 -14.31 16.56 -15.78
C LEU A 161 -15.81 16.77 -16.05
N ASN A 162 -16.30 16.38 -17.22
CA ASN A 162 -17.71 16.49 -17.59
C ASN A 162 -18.59 15.56 -16.76
N ALA A 163 -18.18 14.30 -16.56
CA ALA A 163 -18.89 13.37 -15.68
C ALA A 163 -18.95 13.85 -14.22
N LYS A 164 -17.93 14.60 -13.76
CA LYS A 164 -17.93 15.22 -12.43
C LYS A 164 -18.91 16.40 -12.36
N ARG A 165 -18.98 17.24 -13.39
CA ARG A 165 -19.93 18.36 -13.49
C ARG A 165 -21.37 17.88 -13.48
N GLU A 166 -21.71 16.89 -14.31
CA GLU A 166 -23.06 16.32 -14.37
C GLU A 166 -23.54 15.77 -13.02
N ARG A 167 -22.63 15.14 -12.24
CA ARG A 167 -22.96 14.64 -10.89
C ARG A 167 -23.22 15.75 -9.88
N VAL A 168 -22.49 16.86 -9.96
CA VAL A 168 -22.69 18.02 -9.09
C VAL A 168 -24.02 18.69 -9.43
N ASP A 169 -24.32 18.86 -10.71
CA ASP A 169 -25.56 19.47 -11.18
C ASP A 169 -26.78 18.61 -10.81
N ALA A 170 -26.66 17.27 -10.83
CA ALA A 170 -27.70 16.35 -10.38
C ALA A 170 -27.97 16.47 -8.86
N VAL A 171 -26.94 16.68 -8.03
CA VAL A 171 -27.11 16.86 -6.57
C VAL A 171 -27.69 18.23 -6.21
N LEU A 172 -27.48 19.24 -7.07
CA LEU A 172 -27.99 20.60 -6.86
C LEU A 172 -29.39 20.83 -7.44
N SER A 173 -29.93 19.85 -8.19
CA SER A 173 -31.27 19.90 -8.79
C SER A 173 -32.32 19.08 -8.02
N ASP A 174 -31.91 18.38 -6.97
CA ASP A 174 -32.76 17.70 -5.96
C ASP A 174 -32.87 18.55 -4.67
#